data_AF-E9H4D5-F1
#
_entry.id   AF-E9H4D5-F1
#
_cell.length_a   1.000
_cell.length_b   1.000
_cell.length_c   1.000
_cell.angle_alpha   90.00
_cell.angle_beta   90.00
_cell.angle_gamma   90.00
#
_symmetry.space_group_name_H-M   'P 1'
#
loop_
_entity.id
_entity.type
_entity.pdbx_description
1 polymer ?
#
loop_
_entity_poly.entity_id
_entity_poly.type
_entity_poly.pdbx_seq_one_letter_code
_entity_poly.pdbx_strand_id
1 'polypeptide(L)'
;MNEQGSRPAPEEREEEEVTLTTDRQQNQTGRTAAWIKEARTKRKTLRQQITTTGRRIETLVQSRGSRGALLGLIRHFDELLLRASHLQTELTSVEDDEEAERQDNLHLTYVTRVGETTEYAQSYLASREGEAASVVGLGGNVPAAPAVSPSEIRRREQARLEEIAIAQRRCDDAREQANRPTITRCKSLGQRMARTATAHQQHQQSQQQQQQSRNTRRLD
;
A
#
# COMPACT_ATOMS: atom_id res chain seq x y z
N MET A 1 5.58 66.62 39.61
CA MET A 1 4.85 66.46 38.34
C MET A 1 5.86 66.12 37.26
N ASN A 2 5.68 64.95 36.65
CA ASN A 2 6.19 64.42 35.36
C ASN A 2 7.72 64.29 35.21
N GLU A 3 8.35 63.11 35.19
CA GLU A 3 8.25 61.95 34.28
C GLU A 3 8.63 62.21 32.80
N GLN A 4 9.61 61.40 32.35
CA GLN A 4 9.79 60.77 31.02
C GLN A 4 10.71 61.38 29.92
N GLY A 5 11.48 60.46 29.32
CA GLY A 5 11.98 60.49 27.93
C GLY A 5 13.51 60.38 27.83
N SER A 6 14.14 59.44 27.13
CA SER A 6 13.72 58.24 26.39
C SER A 6 14.98 57.41 26.15
N ARG A 7 14.92 56.10 26.43
CA ARG A 7 15.92 55.11 26.02
C ARG A 7 15.43 54.52 24.68
N PRO A 8 16.20 54.50 23.60
CA PRO A 8 15.77 53.82 22.38
C PRO A 8 15.78 52.30 22.61
N ALA A 9 14.70 51.65 22.20
CA ALA A 9 14.55 50.20 22.16
C ALA A 9 15.35 49.61 20.97
N PRO A 10 15.87 48.37 21.07
CA PRO A 10 16.40 47.65 19.93
C PRO A 10 15.28 46.81 19.28
N GLU A 11 14.75 47.27 18.15
CA GLU A 11 13.90 46.47 17.25
C GLU A 11 14.72 45.98 16.05
N GLU A 12 15.55 44.95 16.22
CA GLU A 12 16.18 44.24 15.09
C GLU A 12 16.40 42.75 15.44
N ARG A 13 15.33 42.00 15.73
CA ARG A 13 15.44 40.54 15.99
C ARG A 13 14.36 39.67 15.37
N GLU A 14 13.49 40.20 14.50
CA GLU A 14 12.40 39.40 13.92
C GLU A 14 12.58 39.10 12.41
N GLU A 15 13.51 39.75 11.70
CA GLU A 15 13.68 39.55 10.25
C GLU A 15 14.66 38.41 9.87
N GLU A 16 15.55 38.01 10.80
CA GLU A 16 16.56 36.97 10.55
C GLU A 16 15.99 35.53 10.72
N GLU A 17 14.90 35.36 11.49
CA GLU A 17 14.26 34.05 11.71
C GLU A 17 13.29 33.66 10.57
N VAL A 18 12.68 34.65 9.93
CA VAL A 18 11.72 34.45 8.82
C VAL A 18 12.43 34.02 7.52
N THR A 19 13.66 34.49 7.29
CA THR A 19 14.45 34.11 6.10
C THR A 19 15.02 32.68 6.22
N LEU A 20 15.53 32.30 7.40
CA LEU A 20 16.07 30.96 7.65
C LEU A 20 15.02 29.84 7.56
N THR A 21 13.79 30.13 7.99
CA THR A 21 12.67 29.18 7.93
C THR A 21 12.12 29.02 6.51
N THR A 22 12.09 30.10 5.73
CA THR A 22 11.65 30.10 4.33
C THR A 22 12.62 29.33 3.42
N ASP A 23 13.94 29.55 3.54
CA ASP A 23 14.94 28.82 2.75
C ASP A 23 14.95 27.31 3.07
N ARG A 24 14.72 26.95 4.33
CA ARG A 24 14.63 25.55 4.77
C ARG A 24 13.37 24.86 4.23
N GLN A 25 12.24 25.55 4.19
CA GLN A 25 11.01 25.03 3.59
C GLN A 25 11.12 24.89 2.08
N GLN A 26 11.73 25.85 1.38
CA GLN A 26 11.95 25.79 -0.07
C GLN A 26 12.91 24.65 -0.48
N ASN A 27 13.96 24.39 0.33
CA ASN A 27 14.87 23.28 0.09
C ASN A 27 14.20 21.90 0.34
N GLN A 28 13.28 21.80 1.30
CA GLN A 28 12.50 20.58 1.54
C GLN A 28 11.48 20.30 0.43
N THR A 29 10.72 21.30 0.00
CA THR A 29 9.74 21.15 -1.09
C THR A 29 10.41 20.80 -2.42
N GLY A 30 11.57 21.39 -2.72
CA GLY A 30 12.38 21.05 -3.89
C GLY A 30 12.85 19.59 -3.90
N ARG A 31 13.28 19.05 -2.74
CA ARG A 31 13.66 17.65 -2.61
C ARG A 31 12.48 16.69 -2.78
N THR A 32 11.33 17.02 -2.19
CA THR A 32 10.11 16.21 -2.33
C THR A 32 9.66 16.17 -3.79
N ALA A 33 9.63 17.32 -4.48
CA ALA A 33 9.26 17.38 -5.89
C ALA A 33 10.23 16.58 -6.79
N ALA A 34 11.53 16.65 -6.51
CA ALA A 34 12.53 15.87 -7.24
C ALA A 34 12.36 14.36 -7.03
N TRP A 35 12.14 13.93 -5.78
CA TRP A 35 11.86 12.53 -5.46
C TRP A 35 10.58 12.02 -6.13
N ILE A 36 9.47 12.78 -6.10
CA ILE A 36 8.21 12.41 -6.76
C ILE A 36 8.45 12.17 -8.25
N LYS A 37 9.17 13.09 -8.92
CA LYS A 37 9.50 12.96 -10.33
C LYS A 37 10.30 11.69 -10.63
N GLU A 38 11.32 11.41 -9.82
CA GLU A 38 12.15 10.21 -9.95
C GLU A 38 11.33 8.93 -9.71
N ALA A 39 10.50 8.92 -8.67
CA ALA A 39 9.60 7.81 -8.33
C ALA A 39 8.63 7.51 -9.48
N ARG A 40 8.02 8.54 -10.10
CA ARG A 40 7.17 8.36 -11.28
C ARG A 40 7.93 7.74 -12.46
N THR A 41 9.17 8.18 -12.71
CA THR A 41 10.01 7.58 -13.75
C THR A 41 10.32 6.13 -13.44
N LYS A 42 10.73 5.81 -12.20
CA LYS A 42 11.00 4.43 -11.75
C LYS A 42 9.77 3.53 -11.89
N ARG A 43 8.57 4.01 -11.54
CA ARG A 43 7.30 3.27 -11.71
C ARG A 43 7.09 2.87 -13.17
N LYS A 44 7.31 3.81 -14.11
CA LYS A 44 7.21 3.54 -15.55
C LYS A 44 8.25 2.51 -16.02
N THR A 45 9.49 2.62 -15.56
CA THR A 45 10.56 1.66 -15.90
C THR A 45 10.26 0.25 -15.38
N LEU A 46 9.79 0.12 -14.14
CA LEU A 46 9.41 -1.17 -13.57
C LEU A 46 8.28 -1.82 -14.37
N ARG A 47 7.25 -1.06 -14.75
CA ARG A 47 6.15 -1.55 -15.62
C ARG A 47 6.63 -2.03 -16.99
N GLN A 48 7.61 -1.34 -17.57
CA GLN A 48 8.26 -1.77 -18.81
C GLN A 48 9.03 -3.08 -18.62
N GLN A 49 9.81 -3.20 -17.54
CA GLN A 49 10.53 -4.43 -17.20
C GLN A 49 9.60 -5.61 -16.95
N ILE A 50 8.46 -5.38 -16.30
CA ILE A 50 7.38 -6.36 -16.14
C ILE A 50 6.92 -6.82 -17.53
N THR A 51 6.53 -5.89 -18.40
CA THR A 51 6.07 -6.23 -19.77
C THR A 51 7.11 -7.05 -20.54
N THR A 52 8.38 -6.65 -20.51
CA THR A 52 9.45 -7.34 -21.21
C THR A 52 9.74 -8.73 -20.62
N THR A 53 9.70 -8.87 -19.29
CA THR A 53 9.93 -10.15 -18.60
C THR A 53 8.80 -11.13 -18.90
N GLY A 54 7.53 -10.68 -18.87
CA GLY A 54 6.39 -11.50 -19.25
C GLY A 54 6.51 -12.06 -20.68
N ARG A 55 6.87 -11.23 -21.66
CA ARG A 55 7.13 -11.70 -23.04
C ARG A 55 8.25 -12.73 -23.12
N ARG A 56 9.31 -12.59 -22.33
CA ARG A 56 10.42 -13.56 -22.29
C ARG A 56 9.95 -14.90 -21.70
N ILE A 57 9.11 -14.87 -20.68
CA ILE A 57 8.49 -16.06 -20.10
C ILE A 57 7.63 -16.77 -21.16
N GLU A 58 6.71 -16.05 -21.82
CA GLU A 58 5.87 -16.57 -22.90
C GLU A 58 6.73 -17.23 -24.01
N THR A 59 7.80 -16.55 -24.43
CA THR A 59 8.74 -17.06 -25.45
C THR A 59 9.42 -18.36 -25.02
N LEU A 60 9.88 -18.44 -23.76
CA LEU A 60 10.52 -19.65 -23.24
C LEU A 60 9.54 -20.82 -23.16
N VAL A 61 8.29 -20.56 -22.75
CA VAL A 61 7.25 -21.60 -22.73
C VAL A 61 6.98 -22.11 -24.14
N GLN A 62 6.78 -21.22 -25.12
CA GLN A 62 6.49 -21.56 -26.51
C GLN A 62 7.65 -22.32 -27.19
N SER A 63 8.89 -21.90 -26.95
CA SER A 63 10.11 -22.53 -27.52
C SER A 63 10.57 -23.78 -26.77
N ARG A 64 9.81 -24.23 -25.76
CA ARG A 64 10.19 -25.31 -24.84
C ARG A 64 11.56 -25.12 -24.18
N GLY A 65 11.88 -23.89 -23.80
CA GLY A 65 13.17 -23.48 -23.25
C GLY A 65 13.52 -24.06 -21.87
N SER A 66 14.63 -23.58 -21.31
CA SER A 66 15.16 -24.06 -20.03
C SER A 66 14.21 -23.80 -18.86
N ARG A 67 13.88 -24.87 -18.11
CA ARG A 67 13.06 -24.78 -16.88
C ARG A 67 13.72 -23.91 -15.81
N GLY A 68 15.04 -24.00 -15.66
CA GLY A 68 15.78 -23.20 -14.69
C GLY A 68 15.75 -21.70 -15.03
N ALA A 69 15.88 -21.37 -16.32
CA ALA A 69 15.75 -19.99 -16.79
C ALA A 69 14.33 -19.46 -16.57
N LEU A 70 13.31 -20.29 -16.83
CA LEU A 70 11.91 -19.94 -16.60
C LEU A 70 11.61 -19.69 -15.13
N LEU A 71 12.07 -20.56 -14.22
CA LEU A 71 11.95 -20.37 -12.77
C LEU A 71 12.65 -19.08 -12.29
N GLY A 72 13.84 -18.80 -12.82
CA GLY A 72 14.57 -17.57 -12.52
C GLY A 72 13.80 -16.33 -12.97
N LEU A 73 13.19 -16.37 -14.16
CA LEU A 73 12.39 -15.27 -14.67
C LEU A 73 11.09 -15.08 -13.88
N ILE A 74 10.40 -16.15 -13.48
CA ILE A 74 9.20 -16.05 -12.62
C ILE A 74 9.55 -15.32 -11.32
N ARG A 75 10.64 -15.73 -10.65
CA ARG A 75 11.09 -15.05 -9.41
C ARG A 75 11.40 -13.58 -9.64
N HIS A 76 12.12 -13.26 -10.72
CA HIS A 76 12.41 -11.88 -11.08
C HIS A 76 11.12 -11.09 -11.36
N PHE A 77 10.13 -11.74 -11.96
CA PHE A 77 8.85 -11.13 -12.30
C PHE A 77 8.06 -10.74 -11.05
N ASP A 78 8.02 -11.61 -10.04
CA ASP A 78 7.43 -11.33 -8.73
C ASP A 78 8.17 -10.18 -8.01
N GLU A 79 9.50 -10.14 -8.06
CA GLU A 79 10.29 -9.06 -7.47
C GLU A 79 10.00 -7.71 -8.13
N LEU A 80 9.87 -7.67 -9.46
CA LEU A 80 9.50 -6.45 -10.18
C LEU A 80 8.11 -5.96 -9.78
N LEU A 81 7.14 -6.88 -9.66
CA LEU A 81 5.79 -6.53 -9.22
C LEU A 81 5.80 -5.98 -7.79
N LEU A 82 6.53 -6.62 -6.87
CA LEU A 82 6.64 -6.17 -5.49
C LEU A 82 7.21 -4.74 -5.42
N ARG A 83 8.31 -4.47 -6.13
CA ARG A 83 8.91 -3.12 -6.20
C ARG A 83 7.96 -2.10 -6.80
N ALA A 84 7.22 -2.48 -7.85
CA ALA A 84 6.23 -1.60 -8.47
C ALA A 84 5.08 -1.28 -7.51
N SER A 85 4.58 -2.27 -6.76
CA SER A 85 3.54 -2.10 -5.76
C SER A 85 3.99 -1.20 -4.61
N HIS A 86 5.22 -1.40 -4.10
CA HIS A 86 5.77 -0.54 -3.05
C HIS A 86 5.84 0.93 -3.50
N LEU A 87 6.38 1.16 -4.70
CA LEU A 87 6.50 2.50 -5.26
C LEU A 87 5.13 3.13 -5.57
N GLN A 88 4.14 2.31 -5.95
CA GLN A 88 2.76 2.76 -6.13
C GLN A 88 2.18 3.27 -4.80
N THR A 89 2.32 2.50 -3.71
CA THR A 89 1.86 2.92 -2.38
C THR A 89 2.53 4.21 -1.90
N GLU A 90 3.84 4.36 -2.12
CA GLU A 90 4.55 5.60 -1.78
C GLU A 90 4.00 6.80 -2.55
N LEU A 91 3.75 6.64 -3.86
CA LEU A 91 3.22 7.70 -4.71
C LEU A 91 1.76 8.06 -4.42
N THR A 92 0.90 7.08 -4.09
CA THR A 92 -0.51 7.33 -3.74
C THR A 92 -0.66 8.31 -2.57
N SER A 93 0.31 8.38 -1.66
CA SER A 93 0.25 9.30 -0.51
C SER A 93 0.56 10.77 -0.84
N VAL A 94 1.09 11.04 -2.04
CA VAL A 94 1.56 12.36 -2.47
C VAL A 94 0.96 12.82 -3.80
N GLU A 95 0.39 11.92 -4.58
CA GLU A 95 -0.36 12.22 -5.80
C GLU A 95 -1.77 12.69 -5.44
N ASP A 96 -2.39 13.49 -6.32
CA ASP A 96 -3.82 13.82 -6.17
C ASP A 96 -4.69 12.57 -6.36
N ASP A 97 -5.90 12.60 -5.80
CA ASP A 97 -6.80 11.44 -5.77
C ASP A 97 -7.12 10.92 -7.19
N GLU A 98 -7.29 11.80 -8.17
CA GLU A 98 -7.59 11.42 -9.56
C GLU A 98 -6.42 10.71 -10.24
N GLU A 99 -5.19 11.20 -10.06
CA GLU A 99 -3.98 10.54 -10.54
C GLU A 99 -3.76 9.21 -9.81
N ALA A 100 -3.91 9.18 -8.48
CA ALA A 100 -3.74 7.98 -7.68
C ALA A 100 -4.67 6.86 -8.16
N GLU A 101 -5.97 7.15 -8.32
CA GLU A 101 -6.96 6.18 -8.81
C GLU A 101 -6.63 5.69 -10.22
N ARG A 102 -6.22 6.59 -11.11
CA ARG A 102 -5.80 6.21 -12.47
C ARG A 102 -4.59 5.28 -12.45
N GLN A 103 -3.64 5.55 -11.57
CA GLN A 103 -2.41 4.75 -11.45
C GLN A 103 -2.68 3.39 -10.79
N ASP A 104 -3.62 3.31 -9.85
CA ASP A 104 -4.07 2.06 -9.24
C ASP A 104 -4.76 1.17 -10.27
N ASN A 105 -5.64 1.72 -11.10
CA ASN A 105 -6.28 0.99 -12.21
C ASN A 105 -5.24 0.46 -13.22
N LEU A 106 -4.24 1.28 -13.56
CA LEU A 106 -3.13 0.83 -14.40
C LEU A 106 -2.31 -0.26 -13.70
N HIS A 107 -2.03 -0.13 -12.41
CA HIS A 107 -1.27 -1.10 -11.64
C HIS A 107 -1.97 -2.45 -11.55
N LEU A 108 -3.30 -2.45 -11.37
CA LEU A 108 -4.12 -3.66 -11.38
C LEU A 108 -3.93 -4.47 -12.66
N THR A 109 -3.82 -3.79 -13.82
CA THR A 109 -3.54 -4.46 -15.10
C THR A 109 -2.23 -5.25 -15.07
N TYR A 110 -1.18 -4.69 -14.45
CA TYR A 110 0.10 -5.38 -14.32
C TYR A 110 0.06 -6.52 -13.31
N VAL A 111 -0.65 -6.35 -12.18
CA VAL A 111 -0.87 -7.43 -11.20
C VAL A 111 -1.55 -8.62 -11.87
N THR A 112 -2.66 -8.39 -12.57
CA THR A 112 -3.40 -9.44 -13.29
C THR A 112 -2.51 -10.15 -14.30
N ARG A 113 -1.81 -9.39 -15.15
CA ARG A 113 -0.93 -9.96 -16.17
C ARG A 113 0.18 -10.82 -15.58
N VAL A 114 0.81 -10.38 -14.48
CA VAL A 114 1.85 -11.15 -13.79
C VAL A 114 1.27 -12.47 -13.27
N GLY A 115 0.07 -12.42 -12.67
CA GLY A 115 -0.65 -13.62 -12.22
C GLY A 115 -0.88 -14.63 -13.35
N GLU A 116 -1.54 -14.19 -14.43
CA GLU A 116 -1.85 -15.03 -15.60
C GLU A 116 -0.60 -15.65 -16.23
N THR A 117 0.45 -14.84 -16.42
CA THR A 117 1.70 -15.30 -17.05
C THR A 117 2.44 -16.28 -16.15
N THR A 118 2.41 -16.07 -14.83
CA THR A 118 3.04 -16.95 -13.85
C THR A 118 2.32 -18.28 -13.78
N GLU A 119 0.99 -18.27 -13.73
CA GLU A 119 0.17 -19.48 -13.75
C GLU A 119 0.37 -20.28 -15.04
N TYR A 120 0.42 -19.60 -16.20
CA TYR A 120 0.73 -20.23 -17.48
C TYR A 120 2.11 -20.90 -17.48
N ALA A 121 3.13 -20.22 -16.97
CA ALA A 121 4.49 -20.75 -16.88
C ALA A 121 4.60 -21.90 -15.88
N GLN A 122 3.88 -21.84 -14.76
CA GLN A 122 3.82 -22.92 -13.77
C GLN A 122 3.13 -24.16 -14.34
N SER A 123 2.02 -23.98 -15.06
CA SER A 123 1.32 -25.08 -15.76
C SER A 123 2.24 -25.79 -16.75
N TYR A 124 3.04 -25.02 -17.50
CA TYR A 124 4.07 -25.56 -18.37
C TYR A 124 5.15 -26.34 -17.61
N LEU A 125 5.67 -25.80 -16.51
CA LEU A 125 6.67 -26.49 -15.68
C LEU A 125 6.14 -27.81 -15.12
N ALA A 126 4.90 -27.81 -14.63
CA ALA A 126 4.23 -29.01 -14.12
C ALA A 126 4.04 -30.07 -15.21
N SER A 127 3.67 -29.67 -16.43
CA SER A 127 3.56 -30.60 -17.57
C SER A 127 4.87 -31.31 -17.95
N ARG A 128 6.02 -30.78 -17.48
CA ARG A 128 7.37 -31.30 -17.72
C ARG A 128 8.00 -31.90 -16.47
N GLU A 129 7.20 -32.13 -15.44
CA GLU A 129 7.62 -32.80 -14.21
C GLU A 129 7.97 -34.27 -14.55
N GLY A 130 9.19 -34.69 -14.21
CA GLY A 130 9.74 -36.00 -14.60
C GLY A 130 10.60 -36.00 -15.86
N GLU A 131 10.61 -34.94 -16.68
CA GLU A 131 11.62 -34.81 -17.74
C GLU A 131 13.01 -34.55 -17.11
N ALA A 132 14.05 -35.20 -17.65
CA ALA A 132 15.43 -34.93 -17.26
C ALA A 132 15.72 -33.43 -17.37
N ALA A 133 16.45 -32.86 -16.41
CA ALA A 133 16.82 -31.45 -16.46
C ALA A 133 17.49 -31.15 -17.80
N SER A 134 16.86 -30.27 -18.60
CA SER A 134 17.42 -29.84 -19.88
C SER A 134 18.75 -29.13 -19.59
N VAL A 135 19.84 -29.89 -19.74
CA VAL A 135 21.20 -29.36 -19.76
C VAL A 135 21.32 -28.65 -21.08
N VAL A 136 21.10 -27.34 -21.07
CA VAL A 136 21.56 -26.50 -22.17
C VAL A 136 23.07 -26.62 -22.16
N GLY A 137 23.62 -27.32 -23.15
CA GLY A 137 25.03 -27.19 -23.50
C GLY A 137 25.26 -25.76 -23.95
N LEU A 138 25.51 -24.86 -23.00
CA LEU A 138 25.87 -23.48 -23.28
C LEU A 138 27.29 -23.46 -23.82
N GLY A 139 27.42 -23.63 -25.13
CA GLY A 139 28.58 -23.25 -25.92
C GLY A 139 28.72 -21.73 -25.99
N GLY A 140 28.89 -21.09 -24.84
CA GLY A 140 29.05 -19.65 -24.71
C GLY A 140 29.72 -19.32 -23.39
N ASN A 141 30.94 -18.80 -23.49
CA ASN A 141 31.84 -18.42 -22.39
C ASN A 141 31.25 -17.26 -21.55
N VAL A 142 30.21 -17.53 -20.76
CA VAL A 142 29.73 -16.63 -19.70
C VAL A 142 30.41 -17.09 -18.42
N PRO A 143 31.16 -16.22 -17.72
CA PRO A 143 31.75 -16.59 -16.44
C PRO A 143 30.60 -16.98 -15.50
N ALA A 144 30.67 -18.22 -15.00
CA ALA A 144 29.69 -18.75 -14.06
C ALA A 144 29.55 -17.76 -12.90
N ALA A 145 28.32 -17.30 -12.65
CA ALA A 145 28.04 -16.49 -11.47
C ALA A 145 28.57 -17.24 -10.23
N PRO A 146 29.25 -16.56 -9.30
CA PRO A 146 29.86 -17.22 -8.15
C PRO A 146 28.80 -18.03 -7.43
N ALA A 147 29.09 -19.33 -7.20
CA ALA A 147 28.18 -20.25 -6.56
C ALA A 147 27.82 -19.72 -5.17
N VAL A 148 26.60 -19.22 -5.02
CA VAL A 148 26.07 -18.71 -3.77
C VAL A 148 25.82 -19.92 -2.86
N SER A 149 26.33 -19.89 -1.63
CA SER A 149 26.20 -21.01 -0.70
C SER A 149 24.72 -21.24 -0.32
N PRO A 150 24.29 -22.49 -0.06
CA PRO A 150 22.92 -22.79 0.37
C PRO A 150 22.48 -22.04 1.65
N SER A 151 23.43 -21.65 2.50
CA SER A 151 23.19 -20.82 3.69
C SER A 151 22.92 -19.35 3.35
N GLU A 152 23.59 -18.80 2.34
CA GLU A 152 23.34 -17.45 1.83
C GLU A 152 21.96 -17.37 1.14
N ILE A 153 21.57 -18.40 0.40
CA ILE A 153 20.24 -18.49 -0.21
C ILE A 153 19.15 -18.49 0.86
N ARG A 154 19.27 -19.35 1.89
CA ARG A 154 18.32 -19.40 3.01
C ARG A 154 18.24 -18.07 3.77
N ARG A 155 19.38 -17.41 4.00
CA ARG A 155 19.41 -16.11 4.67
C ARG A 155 18.65 -15.05 3.89
N ARG A 156 18.83 -14.99 2.57
CA ARG A 156 18.11 -14.06 1.69
C ARG A 156 16.62 -14.36 1.63
N GLU A 157 16.26 -15.64 1.57
CA GLU A 157 14.85 -16.07 1.57
C GLU A 157 14.15 -15.71 2.89
N GLN A 158 14.83 -15.88 4.02
CA GLN A 158 14.31 -15.50 5.33
C GLN A 158 14.14 -13.98 5.47
N ALA A 159 15.11 -13.19 5.03
CA ALA A 159 15.00 -11.73 5.00
C ALA A 159 13.81 -11.25 4.13
N ARG A 160 13.58 -11.94 2.99
CA ARG A 160 12.44 -11.65 2.11
C ARG A 160 11.10 -11.98 2.79
N LEU A 161 11.01 -13.11 3.51
CA LEU A 161 9.80 -13.47 4.24
C LEU A 161 9.50 -12.48 5.37
N GLU A 162 10.52 -11.99 6.08
CA GLU A 162 10.36 -10.94 7.08
C GLU A 162 9.88 -9.63 6.47
N GLU A 163 10.43 -9.22 5.32
CA GLU A 163 9.99 -8.02 4.60
C GLU A 163 8.51 -8.12 4.17
N ILE A 164 8.10 -9.29 3.66
CA ILE A 164 6.70 -9.56 3.30
C ILE A 164 5.79 -9.48 4.53
N ALA A 165 6.20 -10.06 5.66
CA ALA A 165 5.42 -10.02 6.89
C ALA A 165 5.26 -8.59 7.43
N ILE A 166 6.32 -7.77 7.35
CA ILE A 166 6.28 -6.35 7.73
C ILE A 166 5.33 -5.58 6.80
N ALA A 167 5.39 -5.82 5.50
CA ALA A 167 4.52 -5.18 4.52
C ALA A 167 3.04 -5.57 4.73
N GLN A 168 2.76 -6.85 4.97
CA GLN A 168 1.41 -7.34 5.29
C GLN A 168 0.86 -6.66 6.54
N ARG A 169 1.65 -6.59 7.61
CA ARG A 169 1.23 -5.92 8.85
C ARG A 169 0.91 -4.44 8.62
N ARG A 170 1.72 -3.74 7.81
CA ARG A 170 1.44 -2.33 7.45
C ARG A 170 0.13 -2.19 6.66
N CYS A 171 -0.14 -3.10 5.73
CA CYS A 171 -1.41 -3.13 5.00
C CYS A 171 -2.60 -3.38 5.93
N ASP A 172 -2.49 -4.32 6.86
CA ASP A 172 -3.55 -4.63 7.82
C ASP A 172 -3.80 -3.44 8.76
N ASP A 173 -2.75 -2.81 9.27
CA ASP A 173 -2.84 -1.62 10.11
C ASP A 173 -3.50 -0.44 9.35
N ALA A 174 -3.15 -0.24 8.08
CA ALA A 174 -3.77 0.78 7.23
C ALA A 174 -5.25 0.49 6.97
N ARG A 175 -5.60 -0.78 6.72
CA ARG A 175 -6.98 -1.23 6.52
C ARG A 175 -7.82 -1.05 7.78
N GLU A 176 -7.26 -1.35 8.94
CA GLU A 176 -7.93 -1.12 10.23
C GLU A 176 -8.15 0.38 10.48
N GLN A 177 -7.15 1.22 10.22
CA GLN A 177 -7.27 2.67 10.36
C GLN A 177 -8.34 3.26 9.42
N ALA A 178 -8.41 2.80 8.17
CA ALA A 178 -9.43 3.21 7.22
C ALA A 178 -10.85 2.79 7.65
N ASN A 179 -10.99 1.58 8.22
CA ASN A 179 -12.29 1.06 8.66
C ASN A 179 -12.71 1.54 10.06
N ARG A 180 -11.79 2.00 10.90
CA ARG A 180 -12.04 2.50 12.26
C ARG A 180 -13.11 3.61 12.34
N PRO A 181 -13.11 4.67 11.51
CA PRO A 181 -14.16 5.68 11.54
C PRO A 181 -15.53 5.10 11.13
N THR A 182 -15.57 4.22 10.14
CA THR A 182 -16.80 3.55 9.67
C THR A 182 -17.41 2.65 10.75
N ILE A 183 -16.58 1.83 11.40
CA ILE A 183 -17.00 0.96 12.51
C ILE A 183 -17.48 1.79 13.71
N THR A 184 -16.79 2.88 14.04
CA THR A 184 -17.16 3.77 15.15
C THR A 184 -18.49 4.48 14.87
N ARG A 185 -18.71 4.92 13.62
CA ARG A 185 -19.96 5.54 13.19
C ARG A 185 -21.14 4.56 13.21
N CYS A 186 -20.93 3.32 12.77
CA CYS A 186 -21.96 2.27 12.84
C CYS A 186 -22.32 1.92 14.29
N LYS A 187 -21.33 1.82 15.19
CA LYS A 187 -21.57 1.56 16.62
C LYS A 187 -22.35 2.71 17.29
N SER A 188 -22.03 3.96 16.99
CA SER A 188 -22.73 5.12 17.57
C SER A 188 -24.16 5.26 17.05
N LEU A 189 -24.40 4.96 15.77
CA LEU A 189 -25.75 4.88 15.20
C LEU A 189 -26.57 3.75 15.84
N GLY A 190 -25.99 2.57 16.03
CA GLY A 190 -26.64 1.45 16.72
C GLY A 190 -27.04 1.78 18.15
N GLN A 191 -26.15 2.43 18.92
CA GLN A 191 -26.47 2.88 20.28
C GLN A 191 -27.57 3.95 20.33
N ARG A 192 -27.59 4.88 19.37
CA ARG A 192 -28.66 5.88 19.26
C ARG A 192 -30.00 5.22 18.97
N MET A 193 -30.05 4.28 18.03
CA MET A 193 -31.27 3.53 17.70
C MET A 193 -31.80 2.73 18.89
N ALA A 194 -30.90 2.07 19.64
CA ALA A 194 -31.28 1.35 20.85
C ALA A 194 -31.88 2.29 21.91
N ARG A 195 -31.26 3.46 22.15
CA ARG A 195 -31.78 4.45 23.11
C ARG A 195 -33.15 5.01 22.69
N THR A 196 -33.34 5.28 21.40
CA THR A 196 -34.64 5.75 20.90
C THR A 196 -35.72 4.67 21.02
N ALA A 197 -35.38 3.41 20.78
CA ALA A 197 -36.31 2.29 20.95
C ALA A 197 -36.72 2.12 22.42
N THR A 198 -35.76 2.17 23.36
CA THR A 198 -36.05 2.10 24.81
C THR A 198 -36.89 3.28 25.28
N ALA A 199 -36.58 4.51 24.84
CA ALA A 199 -37.36 5.69 25.18
C ALA A 199 -38.81 5.60 24.67
N HIS A 200 -39.00 5.08 23.45
CA HIS A 200 -40.33 4.88 22.88
C HIS A 200 -41.13 3.82 23.65
N GLN A 201 -40.49 2.72 24.06
CA GLN A 201 -41.11 1.68 24.88
C GLN A 201 -41.53 2.19 26.26
N GLN A 202 -40.67 2.95 26.93
CA GLN A 202 -40.99 3.57 28.23
C GLN A 202 -42.15 4.55 28.11
N HIS A 203 -42.16 5.38 27.07
CA HIS A 203 -43.25 6.32 26.82
C HIS A 203 -44.60 5.61 26.61
N GLN A 204 -44.62 4.51 25.84
CA GLN A 204 -45.82 3.69 25.66
C GLN A 204 -46.31 3.07 26.97
N GLN A 205 -45.40 2.54 27.81
CA GLN A 205 -45.77 1.99 29.12
C GLN A 205 -46.32 3.06 30.06
N SER A 206 -45.72 4.25 30.10
CA SER A 206 -46.23 5.37 30.90
C SER A 206 -47.62 5.81 30.43
N GLN A 207 -47.87 5.86 29.12
CA GLN A 207 -49.20 6.17 28.60
C GLN A 207 -50.23 5.12 29.00
N GLN A 208 -49.89 3.83 28.93
CA GLN A 208 -50.79 2.75 29.37
C GLN A 208 -51.10 2.83 30.87
N GLN A 209 -50.11 3.09 31.72
CA GLN A 209 -50.32 3.27 33.16
C GLN A 209 -51.20 4.48 33.48
N GLN A 210 -51.04 5.59 32.75
CA GLN A 210 -51.90 6.78 32.89
C GLN A 210 -53.34 6.49 32.46
N GLN A 211 -53.55 5.73 31.38
CA GLN A 211 -54.88 5.31 30.94
C GLN A 211 -55.56 4.41 31.97
N GLN A 212 -54.84 3.42 32.51
CA GLN A 212 -55.35 2.55 33.58
C GLN A 212 -55.73 3.35 34.83
N SER A 213 -54.88 4.30 35.25
CA SER A 213 -55.12 5.16 36.42
C SER A 213 -56.30 6.13 36.20
N ARG A 214 -56.54 6.57 34.96
CA ARG A 214 -57.70 7.40 34.61
C ARG A 214 -59.00 6.60 34.60
N ASN A 215 -58.95 5.34 34.16
CA ASN A 215 -60.11 4.46 34.13
C ASN A 215 -60.53 4.05 35.54
N THR A 216 -59.58 3.79 36.46
CA THR A 216 -59.91 3.45 37.85
C THR A 216 -60.51 4.63 38.61
N ARG A 217 -60.02 5.87 38.42
CA ARG A 217 -60.61 7.08 39.05
C ARG A 217 -61.99 7.49 38.53
N ARG A 218 -62.48 6.89 37.43
CA ARG A 218 -63.82 7.17 36.89
C ARG A 218 -64.89 6.19 37.39
N LEU A 219 -64.50 5.18 38.14
CA LEU A 219 -65.37 4.11 38.64
C LEU A 219 -65.67 4.24 40.15
N ASP A 220 -65.04 5.21 40.83
CA ASP A 220 -65.37 5.68 42.19
C ASP A 220 -66.18 7.00 42.09
#